data_AF-A0A813GJ10-F1
#
_entry.id   AF-A0A813GJ10-F1
#
_cell.length_a   1.000
_cell.length_b   1.000
_cell.length_c   1.000
_cell.angle_alpha   90.00
_cell.angle_beta   90.00
_cell.angle_gamma   90.00
#
_symmetry.space_group_name_H-M   'P 1'
#
loop_
_entity.id
_entity.type
_entity.pdbx_description
1 polymer ?
#
loop_
_entity_poly.entity_id
_entity_poly.type
_entity_poly.pdbx_seq_one_letter_code
_entity_poly.pdbx_strand_id
1 'polypeptide(L)'
;MPMVLQWLLLGALFAGVAADAPPAAAPVLDADYEVACMLLGSVAFVMSLFYLLNHRDKEIKQYSWNVISTSICIFTGVHIGTAWNGMLSYLILGAAPTPFKTLLVYCSTSFGWYVALQLVLMWVSGAIGPKPSNVEKMVLNMKCWAVLIGITLGGSNLGLWGFIQQQVPKTLLCTALVVPLAWVIIMGLYLIGDHIRETWSKSDGEKDVYEEYWDKFAEITENGAACMAIAHLIVQVIRFSITGSLPLAGGQVAPGQHPTAHQAMCLLASAVGFAVLMVMISLFMSKRWGRTKMWMHMVSGNCISFCILYAMTWLIMARIGAEGVMGTMLLALTVTFVSIGQIFVLDYLADMDCTGEAADKEIQAFVQPLSLLIGFAWKGAFAASLTQVAGKQQVLPVPVMTLIVAVLIGVVVVPAWRWFILPVVMEGELAHARKQDSHLLDIMDRAEEAEKPIEKRVHPEPEAGALRQPLLTLDRTDMEKGGGVTYANLAKLSVRNEELEKRNRRLESELAMLAKELRNFTSVLRGSA
;
A
#
# COMPACT_ATOMS: atom_id res chain seq x y z
N MET A 1 13.12 28.45 -6.67
CA MET A 1 12.90 29.25 -5.44
C MET A 1 11.77 30.29 -5.47
N PRO A 2 11.41 31.02 -6.55
CA PRO A 2 10.37 32.06 -6.45
C PRO A 2 8.95 31.53 -6.21
N MET A 3 8.64 30.29 -6.65
CA MET A 3 7.30 29.70 -6.50
C MET A 3 6.97 29.29 -5.06
N VAL A 4 7.93 28.69 -4.32
CA VAL A 4 7.72 28.25 -2.93
C VAL A 4 7.42 29.44 -2.01
N LEU A 5 8.10 30.58 -2.24
CA LEU A 5 7.82 31.81 -1.51
C LEU A 5 6.42 32.35 -1.81
N GLN A 6 5.95 32.27 -3.06
CA GLN A 6 4.58 32.65 -3.43
C GLN A 6 3.52 31.73 -2.78
N TRP A 7 3.78 30.43 -2.66
CA TRP A 7 2.88 29.48 -2.00
C TRP A 7 2.87 29.62 -0.47
N LEU A 8 4.02 29.88 0.15
CA LEU A 8 4.12 30.21 1.57
C LEU A 8 3.43 31.54 1.88
N LEU A 9 3.55 32.52 0.98
CA LEU A 9 2.81 33.79 1.07
C LEU A 9 1.31 33.59 0.87
N LEU A 10 0.86 32.69 0.00
CA LEU A 10 -0.56 32.34 -0.14
C LEU A 10 -1.10 31.66 1.13
N GLY A 11 -0.34 30.71 1.69
CA GLY A 11 -0.66 30.06 2.96
C GLY A 11 -0.66 31.06 4.14
N ALA A 12 0.28 32.01 4.15
CA ALA A 12 0.33 33.10 5.11
C ALA A 12 -0.80 34.13 4.89
N LEU A 13 -1.27 34.33 3.66
CA LEU A 13 -2.45 35.14 3.34
C LEU A 13 -3.73 34.50 3.89
N PHE A 14 -3.86 33.17 3.81
CA PHE A 14 -4.96 32.45 4.47
C PHE A 14 -4.83 32.43 6.00
N ALA A 15 -3.61 32.39 6.54
CA ALA A 15 -3.37 32.47 7.99
C ALA A 15 -3.52 33.90 8.55
N GLY A 16 -3.27 34.93 7.73
CA GLY A 16 -3.27 36.33 8.10
C GLY A 16 -4.67 36.97 8.18
N VAL A 17 -5.72 36.27 7.75
CA VAL A 17 -7.12 36.72 7.89
C VAL A 17 -7.67 36.48 9.31
N ALA A 18 -6.91 35.81 10.20
CA ALA A 18 -7.35 35.46 11.55
C ALA A 18 -6.64 36.22 12.69
N ALA A 19 -6.31 37.50 12.48
CA ALA A 19 -5.81 38.37 13.55
C ALA A 19 -6.94 39.28 14.08
N ASP A 20 -7.39 38.98 15.31
CA ASP A 20 -8.11 39.86 16.24
C ASP A 20 -9.46 40.49 15.81
N ALA A 21 -10.33 39.73 15.14
CA ALA A 21 -11.75 40.07 15.13
C ALA A 21 -12.44 39.44 16.36
N PRO A 22 -13.21 40.20 17.17
CA PRO A 22 -14.11 39.61 18.17
C PRO A 22 -15.08 38.63 17.47
N PRO A 23 -15.71 37.68 18.19
CA PRO A 23 -16.66 36.73 17.61
C PRO A 23 -17.90 37.50 17.10
N ALA A 24 -17.76 38.07 15.91
CA ALA A 24 -18.86 38.60 15.13
C ALA A 24 -19.77 37.41 14.82
N ALA A 25 -21.08 37.63 14.94
CA ALA A 25 -22.11 36.68 14.55
C ALA A 25 -21.66 35.95 13.28
N ALA A 26 -21.59 34.61 13.35
CA ALA A 26 -21.05 33.77 12.29
C ALA A 26 -21.56 34.29 10.95
N PRO A 27 -20.69 34.85 10.09
CA PRO A 27 -21.14 35.32 8.80
C PRO A 27 -21.75 34.10 8.13
N VAL A 28 -23.03 34.18 7.78
CA VAL A 28 -23.64 33.25 6.86
C VAL A 28 -22.81 33.40 5.60
N LEU A 29 -21.82 32.53 5.42
CA LEU A 29 -20.97 32.58 4.24
C LEU A 29 -21.89 32.27 3.07
N ASP A 30 -22.05 33.24 2.19
CA ASP A 30 -22.90 33.09 1.02
C ASP A 30 -22.41 31.89 0.21
N ALA A 31 -23.34 31.05 -0.24
CA ALA A 31 -23.01 29.89 -1.09
C ALA A 31 -22.16 30.30 -2.30
N ASP A 32 -22.33 31.53 -2.79
CA ASP A 32 -21.54 32.12 -3.85
C ASP A 32 -20.06 32.28 -3.48
N TYR A 33 -19.74 32.65 -2.23
CA TYR A 33 -18.37 32.71 -1.73
C TYR A 33 -17.74 31.32 -1.67
N GLU A 34 -18.47 30.32 -1.16
CA GLU A 34 -17.99 28.94 -1.10
C GLU A 34 -17.67 28.41 -2.51
N VAL A 35 -18.58 28.62 -3.47
CA VAL A 35 -18.39 28.22 -4.86
C VAL A 35 -17.23 28.97 -5.51
N ALA A 36 -17.07 30.27 -5.26
CA ALA A 36 -15.95 31.06 -5.78
C ALA A 36 -14.59 30.55 -5.25
N CYS A 37 -14.49 30.27 -3.95
CA CYS A 37 -13.29 29.67 -3.35
C CYS A 37 -12.99 28.28 -3.92
N MET A 38 -14.02 27.44 -4.09
CA MET A 38 -13.87 26.11 -4.69
C MET A 38 -13.37 26.20 -6.13
N LEU A 39 -13.93 27.10 -6.94
CA LEU A 39 -13.51 27.29 -8.32
C LEU A 39 -12.04 27.73 -8.40
N LEU A 40 -11.66 28.78 -7.67
CA LEU A 40 -10.28 29.28 -7.66
C LEU A 40 -9.29 28.24 -7.13
N GLY A 41 -9.64 27.56 -6.04
CA GLY A 41 -8.83 26.48 -5.45
C GLY A 41 -8.63 25.32 -6.42
N SER A 42 -9.68 24.92 -7.14
CA SER A 42 -9.60 23.82 -8.12
C SER A 42 -8.69 24.15 -9.30
N VAL A 43 -8.75 25.37 -9.84
CA VAL A 43 -7.89 25.81 -10.95
C VAL A 43 -6.42 25.84 -10.49
N ALA A 44 -6.15 26.44 -9.32
CA ALA A 44 -4.80 26.49 -8.74
C ALA A 44 -4.25 25.08 -8.45
N PHE A 45 -5.10 24.17 -7.97
CA PHE A 45 -4.75 22.79 -7.71
C PHE A 45 -4.41 22.05 -9.02
N VAL A 46 -5.28 22.11 -10.02
CA VAL A 46 -5.07 21.43 -11.32
C VAL A 46 -3.80 21.93 -12.00
N MET A 47 -3.57 23.24 -12.03
CA MET A 47 -2.34 23.80 -12.60
C MET A 47 -1.09 23.37 -11.82
N SER A 48 -1.16 23.33 -10.48
CA SER A 48 -0.07 22.80 -9.65
C SER A 48 0.24 21.35 -9.97
N LEU A 49 -0.77 20.49 -10.18
CA LEU A 49 -0.57 19.10 -10.61
C LEU A 49 0.14 19.03 -11.96
N PHE A 50 -0.23 19.86 -12.94
CA PHE A 50 0.46 19.88 -14.24
C PHE A 50 1.94 20.21 -14.11
N TYR A 51 2.31 21.18 -13.26
CA TYR A 51 3.71 21.51 -13.02
C TYR A 51 4.46 20.39 -12.31
N LEU A 52 3.84 19.74 -11.31
CA LEU A 52 4.45 18.65 -10.56
C LEU A 52 4.65 17.38 -11.39
N LEU A 53 3.65 16.98 -12.17
CA LEU A 53 3.72 15.79 -13.02
C LEU A 53 4.68 15.94 -14.19
N ASN A 54 4.99 17.18 -14.58
CA ASN A 54 5.95 17.53 -15.62
C ASN A 54 7.21 18.20 -15.06
N HIS A 55 7.50 18.01 -13.77
CA HIS A 55 8.69 18.57 -13.15
C HIS A 55 9.97 18.04 -13.85
N ARG A 56 11.01 18.87 -13.89
CA ARG A 56 12.31 18.50 -14.52
C ARG A 56 13.03 17.43 -13.70
N ASP A 57 12.88 17.51 -12.39
CA ASP A 57 13.38 16.49 -11.47
C ASP A 57 12.57 15.20 -11.59
N LYS A 58 13.28 14.07 -11.77
CA LYS A 58 12.68 12.76 -11.90
C LYS A 58 12.09 12.26 -10.58
N GLU A 59 12.70 12.61 -9.45
CA GLU A 59 12.25 12.19 -8.13
C GLU A 59 10.95 12.88 -7.76
N ILE A 60 10.91 14.22 -7.82
CA ILE A 60 9.67 15.01 -7.63
C ILE A 60 8.56 14.51 -8.55
N LYS A 61 8.88 14.23 -9.82
CA LYS A 61 7.91 13.69 -10.77
C LYS A 61 7.37 12.34 -10.30
N GLN A 62 8.23 11.41 -9.90
CA GLN A 62 7.84 10.09 -9.41
C GLN A 62 7.01 10.18 -8.12
N TYR A 63 7.43 11.00 -7.15
CA TYR A 63 6.66 11.24 -5.92
C TYR A 63 5.28 11.81 -6.24
N SER A 64 5.20 12.76 -7.17
CA SER A 64 3.93 13.36 -7.58
C SER A 64 2.98 12.32 -8.19
N TRP A 65 3.47 11.45 -9.07
CA TRP A 65 2.67 10.35 -9.62
C TRP A 65 2.22 9.37 -8.52
N ASN A 66 3.09 9.03 -7.58
CA ASN A 66 2.77 8.14 -6.46
C ASN A 66 1.72 8.74 -5.52
N VAL A 67 1.85 10.03 -5.20
CA VAL A 67 0.91 10.77 -4.35
C VAL A 67 -0.46 10.83 -5.00
N ILE A 68 -0.55 11.16 -6.30
CA ILE A 68 -1.81 11.19 -7.03
C ILE A 68 -2.44 9.79 -7.09
N SER A 69 -1.66 8.78 -7.47
CA SER A 69 -2.14 7.40 -7.55
C SER A 69 -2.70 6.92 -6.21
N THR A 70 -1.94 7.10 -5.13
CA THR A 70 -2.35 6.71 -3.78
C THR A 70 -3.58 7.50 -3.32
N SER A 71 -3.64 8.81 -3.59
CA SER A 71 -4.77 9.65 -3.22
C SER A 71 -6.06 9.25 -3.94
N ILE A 72 -5.99 8.94 -5.25
CA ILE A 72 -7.12 8.44 -6.03
C ILE A 72 -7.61 7.10 -5.47
N CYS A 73 -6.69 6.20 -5.15
CA CYS A 73 -7.00 4.91 -4.55
C CYS A 73 -7.67 5.05 -3.18
N ILE A 74 -7.14 5.92 -2.31
CA ILE A 74 -7.74 6.18 -0.99
C ILE A 74 -9.13 6.75 -1.15
N PHE A 75 -9.27 7.76 -2.02
CA PHE A 75 -10.54 8.37 -2.32
C PHE A 75 -11.57 7.33 -2.81
N THR A 76 -11.26 6.60 -3.88
CA THR A 76 -12.18 5.63 -4.49
C THR A 76 -12.47 4.44 -3.58
N GLY A 77 -11.44 3.80 -3.01
CA GLY A 77 -11.59 2.64 -2.13
C GLY A 77 -12.37 2.98 -0.86
N VAL A 78 -12.02 4.08 -0.18
CA VAL A 78 -12.77 4.47 1.03
C VAL A 78 -14.19 4.91 0.70
N HIS A 79 -14.41 5.56 -0.45
CA HIS A 79 -15.75 5.98 -0.86
C HIS A 79 -16.67 4.77 -1.16
N ILE A 80 -16.17 3.79 -1.92
CA ILE A 80 -16.87 2.51 -2.17
C ILE A 80 -17.15 1.81 -0.85
N GLY A 81 -16.16 1.70 0.03
CA GLY A 81 -16.32 1.08 1.35
C GLY A 81 -17.36 1.78 2.21
N THR A 82 -17.29 3.11 2.30
CA THR A 82 -18.24 3.89 3.11
C THR A 82 -19.67 3.73 2.59
N ALA A 83 -19.86 3.77 1.27
CA ALA A 83 -21.16 3.59 0.64
C ALA A 83 -21.72 2.18 0.84
N TRP A 84 -20.88 1.16 0.64
CA TRP A 84 -21.24 -0.24 0.87
C TRP A 84 -21.63 -0.50 2.33
N ASN A 85 -20.81 -0.03 3.28
CA ASN A 85 -21.05 -0.22 4.71
C ASN A 85 -22.33 0.51 5.15
N GLY A 86 -22.59 1.71 4.60
CA GLY A 86 -23.82 2.45 4.82
C GLY A 86 -25.05 1.70 4.29
N MET A 87 -24.96 1.11 3.10
CA MET A 87 -26.02 0.29 2.52
C MET A 87 -26.30 -0.97 3.35
N LEU A 88 -25.26 -1.69 3.75
CA LEU A 88 -25.41 -2.90 4.55
C LEU A 88 -26.01 -2.59 5.93
N SER A 89 -25.56 -1.50 6.55
CA SER A 89 -26.13 -1.00 7.81
C SER A 89 -27.61 -0.66 7.66
N TYR A 90 -27.99 -0.01 6.56
CA TYR A 90 -29.38 0.30 6.26
C TYR A 90 -30.25 -0.96 6.10
N LEU A 91 -29.76 -1.98 5.37
CA LEU A 91 -30.49 -3.22 5.13
C LEU A 91 -30.64 -4.10 6.38
N ILE A 92 -29.61 -4.14 7.24
CA ILE A 92 -29.56 -5.09 8.37
C ILE A 92 -30.06 -4.45 9.68
N LEU A 93 -29.72 -3.20 9.95
CA LEU A 93 -29.99 -2.59 11.27
C LEU A 93 -31.43 -2.08 11.41
N GLY A 94 -32.06 -1.69 10.30
CA GLY A 94 -33.40 -1.09 10.32
C GLY A 94 -33.48 0.17 11.19
N ALA A 95 -34.64 0.46 11.76
CA ALA A 95 -34.90 1.71 12.50
C ALA A 95 -34.31 1.77 13.92
N ALA A 96 -33.92 0.63 14.52
CA ALA A 96 -33.44 0.56 15.91
C ALA A 96 -32.16 -0.31 16.03
N PRO A 97 -30.98 0.27 15.72
CA PRO A 97 -29.71 -0.45 15.83
C PRO A 97 -29.34 -0.73 17.29
N THR A 98 -29.21 -2.01 17.66
CA THR A 98 -28.58 -2.40 18.93
C THR A 98 -27.06 -2.47 18.76
N PRO A 99 -26.25 -2.23 19.80
CA PRO A 99 -24.79 -2.30 19.70
C PRO A 99 -24.28 -3.63 19.15
N PHE A 100 -24.94 -4.74 19.52
CA PHE A 100 -24.62 -6.07 19.02
C PHE A 100 -24.88 -6.23 17.52
N LYS A 101 -26.03 -5.74 17.02
CA LYS A 101 -26.32 -5.77 15.57
C LYS A 101 -25.31 -4.91 14.79
N THR A 102 -24.98 -3.73 15.31
CA THR A 102 -23.96 -2.85 14.71
C THR A 102 -22.60 -3.53 14.66
N LEU A 103 -22.18 -4.20 15.73
CA LEU A 103 -20.94 -4.98 15.75
C LEU A 103 -20.95 -6.08 14.68
N LEU A 104 -22.04 -6.83 14.58
CA LEU A 104 -22.18 -7.90 13.59
C LEU A 104 -22.04 -7.36 12.16
N VAL A 105 -22.68 -6.23 11.83
CA VAL A 105 -22.54 -5.58 10.52
C VAL A 105 -21.09 -5.20 10.25
N TYR A 106 -20.40 -4.58 11.20
CA TYR A 106 -18.99 -4.21 11.03
C TYR A 106 -18.08 -5.44 10.87
N CYS A 107 -18.29 -6.50 11.65
CA CYS A 107 -17.56 -7.76 11.54
C CYS A 107 -17.78 -8.41 10.17
N SER A 108 -19.05 -8.54 9.74
CA SER A 108 -19.42 -9.11 8.45
C SER A 108 -18.82 -8.31 7.30
N THR A 109 -18.79 -6.99 7.40
CA THR A 109 -18.25 -6.16 6.34
C THR A 109 -16.73 -6.24 6.26
N SER A 110 -16.03 -6.14 7.39
CA SER A 110 -14.57 -6.29 7.42
C SER A 110 -14.14 -7.66 6.90
N PHE A 111 -14.77 -8.73 7.40
CA PHE A 111 -14.48 -10.09 6.96
C PHE A 111 -14.86 -10.32 5.49
N GLY A 112 -16.00 -9.75 5.05
CA GLY A 112 -16.43 -9.82 3.65
C GLY A 112 -15.43 -9.20 2.69
N TRP A 113 -14.89 -8.01 3.01
CA TRP A 113 -13.84 -7.37 2.21
C TRP A 113 -12.51 -8.14 2.24
N TYR A 114 -12.18 -8.79 3.36
CA TYR A 114 -11.01 -9.66 3.43
C TYR A 114 -11.15 -10.88 2.52
N VAL A 115 -12.30 -11.56 2.55
CA VAL A 115 -12.58 -12.68 1.65
C VAL A 115 -12.58 -12.21 0.19
N ALA A 116 -13.21 -11.07 -0.10
CA ALA A 116 -13.20 -10.48 -1.45
C ALA A 116 -11.78 -10.18 -1.94
N LEU A 117 -10.89 -9.69 -1.07
CA LEU A 117 -9.49 -9.48 -1.40
C LEU A 117 -8.83 -10.80 -1.84
N GLN A 118 -8.95 -11.86 -1.05
CA GLN A 118 -8.33 -13.15 -1.38
C GLN A 118 -8.89 -13.70 -2.70
N LEU A 119 -10.22 -13.75 -2.85
CA LEU A 119 -10.87 -14.35 -4.01
C LEU A 119 -10.58 -13.57 -5.30
N VAL A 120 -10.63 -12.24 -5.25
CA VAL A 120 -10.36 -11.41 -6.43
C VAL A 120 -8.89 -11.53 -6.83
N LEU A 121 -7.95 -11.46 -5.89
CA LEU A 121 -6.53 -11.58 -6.22
C LEU A 121 -6.16 -12.97 -6.75
N MET A 122 -6.73 -14.02 -6.16
CA MET A 122 -6.56 -15.40 -6.62
C MET A 122 -7.12 -15.63 -8.03
N TRP A 123 -8.23 -14.96 -8.37
CA TRP A 123 -8.82 -15.04 -9.71
C TRP A 123 -8.04 -14.20 -10.73
N VAL A 124 -7.67 -12.96 -10.38
CA VAL A 124 -6.95 -12.03 -11.26
C VAL A 124 -5.53 -12.49 -11.54
N SER A 125 -4.87 -13.16 -10.58
CA SER A 125 -3.55 -13.75 -10.80
C SER A 125 -3.61 -14.91 -11.78
N GLY A 126 -4.73 -15.61 -11.91
CA GLY A 126 -4.81 -16.86 -12.66
C GLY A 126 -4.44 -18.09 -11.83
N ALA A 127 -4.35 -17.99 -10.50
CA ALA A 127 -4.12 -19.14 -9.62
C ALA A 127 -5.31 -20.12 -9.63
N ILE A 128 -6.54 -19.62 -9.76
CA ILE A 128 -7.76 -20.44 -10.01
C ILE A 128 -8.39 -20.15 -11.38
N GLY A 129 -8.00 -19.04 -12.01
CA GLY A 129 -8.55 -18.59 -13.29
C GLY A 129 -7.74 -19.06 -14.52
N PRO A 130 -8.19 -18.70 -15.73
CA PRO A 130 -7.36 -18.86 -16.92
C PRO A 130 -6.06 -18.06 -16.76
N LYS A 131 -4.92 -18.73 -16.94
CA LYS A 131 -3.60 -18.10 -16.82
C LYS A 131 -3.49 -16.93 -17.81
N PRO A 132 -3.26 -15.69 -17.35
CA PRO A 132 -3.22 -14.53 -18.23
C PRO A 132 -2.01 -14.61 -19.16
N SER A 133 -2.23 -14.41 -20.47
CA SER A 133 -1.17 -14.49 -21.49
C SER A 133 -0.14 -13.35 -21.44
N ASN A 134 -0.34 -12.35 -20.59
CA ASN A 134 0.54 -11.19 -20.47
C ASN A 134 0.70 -10.85 -18.99
N VAL A 135 1.91 -11.12 -18.47
CA VAL A 135 2.26 -10.94 -17.06
C VAL A 135 2.19 -9.47 -16.65
N GLU A 136 2.54 -8.52 -17.52
CA GLU A 136 2.44 -7.08 -17.21
C GLU A 136 0.99 -6.67 -16.95
N LYS A 137 0.07 -7.11 -17.81
CA LYS A 137 -1.35 -6.81 -17.67
C LYS A 137 -1.92 -7.42 -16.39
N MET A 138 -1.48 -8.63 -16.05
CA MET A 138 -1.82 -9.27 -14.78
C MET A 138 -1.31 -8.45 -13.61
N VAL A 139 -0.02 -8.10 -13.56
CA VAL A 139 0.59 -7.33 -12.46
C VAL A 139 -0.14 -6.00 -12.24
N LEU A 140 -0.47 -5.29 -13.32
CA LEU A 140 -1.26 -4.06 -13.23
C LEU A 140 -2.68 -4.30 -12.69
N ASN A 141 -3.35 -5.38 -13.09
CA ASN A 141 -4.68 -5.72 -12.60
C ASN A 141 -4.64 -6.14 -11.12
N MET A 142 -3.62 -6.92 -10.75
CA MET A 142 -3.36 -7.33 -9.36
C MET A 142 -3.19 -6.10 -8.48
N LYS A 143 -2.28 -5.18 -8.84
CA LYS A 143 -2.10 -3.93 -8.07
C LYS A 143 -3.37 -3.11 -8.01
N CYS A 144 -4.10 -3.00 -9.12
CA CYS A 144 -5.36 -2.26 -9.20
C CYS A 144 -6.37 -2.75 -8.16
N TRP A 145 -6.68 -4.04 -8.16
CA TRP A 145 -7.64 -4.63 -7.25
C TRP A 145 -7.13 -4.73 -5.82
N ALA A 146 -5.86 -5.10 -5.65
CA ALA A 146 -5.19 -5.19 -4.35
C ALA A 146 -5.31 -3.87 -3.59
N VAL A 147 -4.92 -2.76 -4.22
CA VAL A 147 -4.92 -1.44 -3.56
C VAL A 147 -6.34 -0.97 -3.26
N LEU A 148 -7.28 -1.08 -4.22
CA LEU A 148 -8.66 -0.62 -4.03
C LEU A 148 -9.37 -1.41 -2.93
N ILE A 149 -9.30 -2.75 -2.97
CA ILE A 149 -9.93 -3.61 -1.96
C ILE A 149 -9.20 -3.46 -0.61
N GLY A 150 -7.87 -3.34 -0.61
CA GLY A 150 -7.08 -3.15 0.61
C GLY A 150 -7.45 -1.90 1.39
N ILE A 151 -7.61 -0.78 0.69
CA ILE A 151 -8.06 0.48 1.29
C ILE A 151 -9.48 0.35 1.84
N THR A 152 -10.35 -0.37 1.11
CA THR A 152 -11.73 -0.64 1.52
C THR A 152 -11.80 -1.52 2.77
N LEU A 153 -10.98 -2.58 2.81
CA LEU A 153 -10.78 -3.47 3.96
C LEU A 153 -10.26 -2.69 5.16
N GLY A 154 -9.22 -1.88 4.98
CA GLY A 154 -8.69 -1.04 6.03
C GLY A 154 -9.72 -0.01 6.53
N GLY A 155 -10.49 0.61 5.63
CA GLY A 155 -11.64 1.47 5.97
C GLY A 155 -12.69 0.76 6.83
N SER A 156 -12.98 -0.50 6.52
CA SER A 156 -13.93 -1.32 7.29
C SER A 156 -13.35 -1.72 8.65
N ASN A 157 -12.06 -2.03 8.73
CA ASN A 157 -11.36 -2.29 9.98
C ASN A 157 -11.31 -1.05 10.88
N LEU A 158 -11.11 0.15 10.31
CA LEU A 158 -11.18 1.42 11.05
C LEU A 158 -12.54 1.58 11.75
N GLY A 159 -13.64 1.32 11.02
CA GLY A 159 -14.99 1.40 11.56
C GLY A 159 -15.26 0.34 12.63
N LEU A 160 -14.91 -0.92 12.37
CA LEU A 160 -15.10 -2.03 13.30
C LEU A 160 -14.37 -1.79 14.62
N TRP A 161 -13.06 -1.57 14.55
CA TRP A 161 -12.24 -1.45 15.76
C TRP A 161 -12.47 -0.12 16.47
N GLY A 162 -12.75 0.94 15.73
CA GLY A 162 -13.19 2.21 16.31
C GLY A 162 -14.49 2.03 17.09
N PHE A 163 -15.46 1.27 16.56
CA PHE A 163 -16.70 0.97 17.27
C PHE A 163 -16.44 0.16 18.54
N ILE A 164 -15.62 -0.90 18.48
CA ILE A 164 -15.23 -1.68 19.67
C ILE A 164 -14.58 -0.78 20.74
N GLN A 165 -13.69 0.14 20.31
CA GLN A 165 -13.04 1.11 21.20
C GLN A 165 -14.04 2.05 21.89
N GLN A 166 -15.21 2.30 21.30
CA GLN A 166 -16.28 3.07 21.93
C GLN A 166 -17.15 2.28 22.91
N GLN A 167 -17.21 0.95 22.76
CA GLN A 167 -18.02 0.10 23.63
C GLN A 167 -17.32 -0.24 24.95
N VAL A 168 -15.99 -0.11 25.02
CA VAL A 168 -15.25 -0.34 26.27
C VAL A 168 -15.45 0.82 27.26
N PRO A 169 -15.24 0.61 28.57
CA PRO A 169 -15.25 1.70 29.54
C PRO A 169 -14.34 2.84 29.08
N LYS A 170 -14.83 4.09 29.20
CA LYS A 170 -14.15 5.31 28.75
C LYS A 170 -13.00 5.69 29.70
N THR A 171 -12.07 4.77 29.90
CA THR A 171 -10.81 4.99 30.61
C THR A 171 -9.67 4.85 29.61
N LEU A 172 -8.59 5.60 29.81
CA LEU A 172 -7.46 5.59 28.87
C LEU A 172 -6.89 4.17 28.70
N LEU A 173 -6.77 3.42 29.79
CA LEU A 173 -6.28 2.05 29.78
C LEU A 173 -7.18 1.12 28.95
N CYS A 174 -8.50 1.12 29.20
CA CYS A 174 -9.42 0.26 28.46
C CYS A 174 -9.42 0.58 26.96
N THR A 175 -9.41 1.86 26.58
CA THR A 175 -9.33 2.27 25.17
C THR A 175 -7.99 1.92 24.53
N ALA A 176 -6.89 1.96 25.27
CA ALA A 176 -5.56 1.58 24.79
C ALA A 176 -5.41 0.06 24.62
N LEU A 177 -6.03 -0.75 25.48
CA LEU A 177 -6.01 -2.22 25.38
C LEU A 177 -6.72 -2.76 24.13
N VAL A 178 -7.58 -1.96 23.48
CA VAL A 178 -8.17 -2.33 22.18
C VAL A 178 -7.12 -2.38 21.07
N VAL A 179 -6.04 -1.60 21.15
CA VAL A 179 -4.96 -1.58 20.15
C VAL A 179 -4.25 -2.94 20.03
N PRO A 180 -3.67 -3.52 21.10
CA PRO A 180 -3.03 -4.84 21.01
C PRO A 180 -4.04 -5.96 20.75
N LEU A 181 -5.29 -5.83 21.21
CA LEU A 181 -6.34 -6.79 20.86
C LEU A 181 -6.62 -6.79 19.35
N ALA A 182 -6.78 -5.61 18.75
CA ALA A 182 -6.97 -5.45 17.32
C ALA A 182 -5.80 -6.04 16.52
N TRP A 183 -4.58 -5.77 16.97
CA TRP A 183 -3.38 -6.34 16.37
C TRP A 183 -3.42 -7.86 16.36
N VAL A 184 -3.61 -8.49 17.53
CA VAL A 184 -3.58 -9.96 17.64
C VAL A 184 -4.66 -10.60 16.76
N ILE A 185 -5.87 -10.06 16.76
CA ILE A 185 -6.98 -10.64 15.98
C ILE A 185 -6.77 -10.46 14.47
N ILE A 186 -6.38 -9.26 14.02
CA ILE A 186 -6.10 -9.02 12.59
C ILE A 186 -4.95 -9.92 12.12
N MET A 187 -3.90 -10.07 12.93
CA MET A 187 -2.76 -10.91 12.55
C MET A 187 -3.07 -12.38 12.58
N GLY A 188 -3.88 -12.84 13.55
CA GLY A 188 -4.38 -14.20 13.54
C GLY A 188 -5.13 -14.50 12.23
N LEU A 189 -6.00 -13.59 11.79
CA LEU A 189 -6.74 -13.73 10.54
C LEU A 189 -5.81 -13.81 9.31
N TYR A 190 -4.80 -12.94 9.24
CA TYR A 190 -3.89 -12.92 8.10
C TYR A 190 -2.90 -14.09 8.10
N LEU A 191 -2.47 -14.58 9.26
CA LEU A 191 -1.68 -15.81 9.36
C LEU A 191 -2.48 -17.03 8.89
N ILE A 192 -3.77 -17.08 9.20
CA ILE A 192 -4.67 -18.11 8.66
C ILE A 192 -4.76 -17.98 7.13
N GLY A 193 -4.91 -16.75 6.62
CA GLY A 193 -4.90 -16.47 5.18
C GLY A 193 -3.62 -16.95 4.49
N ASP A 194 -2.47 -16.59 5.05
CA ASP A 194 -1.14 -16.97 4.59
C ASP A 194 -0.99 -18.49 4.53
N HIS A 195 -1.42 -19.19 5.58
CA HIS A 195 -1.40 -20.65 5.62
C HIS A 195 -2.31 -21.28 4.55
N ILE A 196 -3.50 -20.73 4.34
CA ILE A 196 -4.42 -21.18 3.28
C ILE A 196 -3.80 -20.94 1.90
N ARG A 197 -3.25 -19.75 1.64
CA ARG A 197 -2.59 -19.41 0.38
C ARG A 197 -1.42 -20.34 0.07
N GLU A 198 -0.56 -20.57 1.06
CA GLU A 198 0.64 -21.39 0.88
C GLU A 198 0.31 -22.87 0.70
N THR A 199 -0.74 -23.37 1.36
CA THR A 199 -1.22 -24.74 1.17
C THR A 199 -1.82 -24.92 -0.22
N TRP A 200 -2.56 -23.92 -0.71
CA TRP A 200 -3.13 -23.94 -2.06
C TRP A 200 -2.03 -23.86 -3.13
N SER A 201 -1.08 -22.95 -2.95
CA SER A 201 0.03 -22.70 -3.89
C SER A 201 1.09 -23.80 -3.95
N LYS A 202 0.91 -24.88 -3.17
CA LYS A 202 1.79 -26.06 -3.18
C LYS A 202 1.04 -27.33 -3.52
N SER A 203 -0.24 -27.21 -3.90
CA SER A 203 -1.09 -28.37 -4.15
C SER A 203 -0.64 -29.19 -5.36
N ASP A 204 0.03 -28.57 -6.33
CA ASP A 204 0.62 -29.20 -7.52
C ASP A 204 2.13 -29.50 -7.39
N GLY A 205 2.74 -29.15 -6.26
CA GLY A 205 4.13 -29.44 -5.91
C GLY A 205 5.13 -28.30 -6.12
N GLU A 206 4.80 -27.27 -6.91
CA GLU A 206 5.69 -26.13 -7.17
C GLU A 206 4.91 -24.82 -7.27
N LYS A 207 5.36 -23.78 -6.54
CA LYS A 207 4.73 -22.46 -6.58
C LYS A 207 5.06 -21.77 -7.89
N ASP A 208 4.04 -21.54 -8.71
CA ASP A 208 4.23 -20.86 -9.99
C ASP A 208 4.29 -19.32 -9.84
N VAL A 209 4.65 -18.63 -10.93
CA VAL A 209 4.77 -17.17 -10.93
C VAL A 209 3.44 -16.47 -10.58
N TYR A 210 2.31 -17.05 -10.97
CA TYR A 210 0.98 -16.48 -10.74
C TYR A 210 0.62 -16.54 -9.25
N GLU A 211 0.94 -17.65 -8.60
CA GLU A 211 0.78 -17.86 -7.16
C GLU A 211 1.73 -16.99 -6.34
N GLU A 212 2.96 -16.78 -6.80
CA GLU A 212 3.91 -15.85 -6.17
C GLU A 212 3.37 -14.42 -6.17
N TYR A 213 2.82 -13.95 -7.30
CA TYR A 213 2.18 -12.63 -7.36
C TYR A 213 0.92 -12.53 -6.51
N TRP A 214 0.10 -13.59 -6.45
CA TRP A 214 -1.07 -13.62 -5.57
C TRP A 214 -0.66 -13.40 -4.11
N ASP A 215 0.29 -14.20 -3.65
CA ASP A 215 0.77 -14.15 -2.27
C ASP A 215 1.41 -12.80 -1.93
N LYS A 216 2.31 -12.32 -2.81
CA LYS A 216 2.96 -11.01 -2.65
C LYS A 216 1.97 -9.87 -2.54
N PHE A 217 1.01 -9.76 -3.45
CA PHE A 217 0.06 -8.65 -3.45
C PHE A 217 -0.94 -8.76 -2.30
N ALA A 218 -1.35 -9.97 -1.91
CA ALA A 218 -2.22 -10.16 -0.78
C ALA A 218 -1.52 -9.76 0.53
N GLU A 219 -0.28 -10.20 0.77
CA GLU A 219 0.49 -9.86 1.98
C GLU A 219 0.73 -8.35 2.11
N ILE A 220 1.16 -7.68 1.03
CA ILE A 220 1.37 -6.22 1.02
C ILE A 220 0.07 -5.50 1.38
N THR A 221 -1.05 -5.96 0.83
CA THR A 221 -2.36 -5.34 1.03
C THR A 221 -2.90 -5.53 2.44
N GLU A 222 -2.79 -6.75 2.96
CA GLU A 222 -3.12 -7.11 4.33
C GLU A 222 -2.35 -6.23 5.32
N ASN A 223 -1.03 -6.17 5.16
CA ASN A 223 -0.14 -5.37 6.01
C ASN A 223 -0.55 -3.89 5.99
N GLY A 224 -0.85 -3.33 4.80
CA GLY A 224 -1.34 -1.96 4.66
C GLY A 224 -2.66 -1.71 5.39
N ALA A 225 -3.65 -2.58 5.20
CA ALA A 225 -4.95 -2.48 5.84
C ALA A 225 -4.86 -2.58 7.37
N ALA A 226 -4.02 -3.49 7.89
CA ALA A 226 -3.76 -3.61 9.33
C ALA A 226 -3.08 -2.36 9.90
N CYS A 227 -1.98 -1.92 9.29
CA CYS A 227 -1.23 -0.77 9.78
C CYS A 227 -2.10 0.49 9.82
N MET A 228 -3.01 0.66 8.86
CA MET A 228 -3.98 1.77 8.84
C MET A 228 -4.96 1.68 10.01
N ALA A 229 -5.54 0.51 10.28
CA ALA A 229 -6.47 0.31 11.40
C ALA A 229 -5.80 0.55 12.76
N ILE A 230 -4.60 0.00 12.95
CA ILE A 230 -3.86 0.11 14.21
C ILE A 230 -3.44 1.56 14.48
N ALA A 231 -2.93 2.26 13.47
CA ALA A 231 -2.55 3.67 13.61
C ALA A 231 -3.74 4.56 14.02
N HIS A 232 -4.92 4.32 13.45
CA HIS A 232 -6.13 5.06 13.84
C HIS A 232 -6.51 4.84 15.29
N LEU A 233 -6.49 3.60 15.78
CA LEU A 233 -6.79 3.31 17.19
C LEU A 233 -5.78 3.98 18.13
N ILE A 234 -4.49 3.98 17.78
CA ILE A 234 -3.45 4.69 18.53
C ILE A 234 -3.76 6.19 18.57
N VAL A 235 -4.09 6.79 17.42
CA VAL A 235 -4.41 8.22 17.35
C VAL A 235 -5.72 8.55 18.08
N GLN A 236 -6.70 7.64 18.13
CA GLN A 236 -7.89 7.81 18.97
C GLN A 236 -7.54 7.86 20.46
N VAL A 237 -6.63 7.00 20.94
CA VAL A 237 -6.15 7.02 22.33
C VAL A 237 -5.46 8.35 22.65
N ILE A 238 -4.60 8.84 21.75
CA ILE A 238 -3.92 10.14 21.91
C ILE A 238 -4.94 11.29 21.92
N ARG A 239 -5.93 11.26 21.03
CA ARG A 239 -6.98 12.28 21.01
C ARG A 239 -7.83 12.23 22.27
N PHE A 240 -8.12 11.04 22.78
CA PHE A 240 -8.85 10.87 24.03
C PHE A 240 -8.06 11.41 25.22
N SER A 241 -6.74 11.19 25.28
CA SER A 241 -5.91 11.75 26.35
C SER A 241 -5.80 13.29 26.29
N ILE A 242 -5.82 13.87 25.09
CA ILE A 242 -5.76 15.34 24.90
C ILE A 242 -7.12 16.01 25.19
N THR A 243 -8.22 15.40 24.76
CA THR A 243 -9.55 16.04 24.78
C THR A 243 -10.44 15.61 25.96
N GLY A 244 -10.13 14.48 26.61
CA GLY A 244 -10.99 13.88 27.63
C GLY A 244 -12.22 13.18 27.06
N SER A 245 -12.34 13.10 25.73
CA SER A 245 -13.48 12.52 25.03
C SER A 245 -13.06 11.64 23.86
N LEU A 246 -13.62 10.43 23.81
CA LEU A 246 -13.30 9.50 22.75
C LEU A 246 -13.98 9.92 21.43
N PRO A 247 -13.25 9.98 20.30
CA PRO A 247 -13.82 10.27 19.00
C PRO A 247 -14.91 9.28 18.56
N LEU A 248 -15.62 9.64 17.48
CA LEU A 248 -16.52 8.73 16.79
C LEU A 248 -15.74 7.55 16.16
N ALA A 249 -16.39 6.41 15.88
CA ALA A 249 -15.72 5.23 15.32
C ALA A 249 -14.91 5.53 14.04
N GLY A 250 -15.45 6.42 13.18
CA GLY A 250 -14.77 6.90 11.98
C GLY A 250 -13.73 8.01 12.22
N GLY A 251 -13.47 8.37 13.47
CA GLY A 251 -12.54 9.43 13.88
C GLY A 251 -13.12 10.83 13.90
N GLN A 252 -14.39 11.03 13.58
CA GLN A 252 -15.02 12.35 13.67
C GLN A 252 -15.05 12.84 15.13
N VAL A 253 -15.08 14.16 15.31
CA VAL A 253 -15.30 14.78 16.63
C VAL A 253 -16.72 14.45 17.08
N ALA A 254 -16.92 14.17 18.37
CA ALA A 254 -18.26 13.88 18.90
C ALA A 254 -19.14 15.15 18.85
N PRO A 255 -20.46 15.03 18.62
CA PRO A 255 -21.35 16.19 18.59
C PRO A 255 -21.26 17.04 19.86
N GLY A 256 -21.25 18.37 19.70
CA GLY A 256 -21.15 19.32 20.82
C GLY A 256 -19.75 19.54 21.36
N GLN A 257 -18.72 18.93 20.76
CA GLN A 257 -17.34 19.17 21.13
C GLN A 257 -16.64 20.10 20.16
N HIS A 258 -15.93 21.09 20.70
CA HIS A 258 -15.15 22.04 19.93
C HIS A 258 -13.69 22.00 20.42
N PRO A 259 -12.84 21.16 19.80
CA PRO A 259 -11.44 21.08 20.16
C PRO A 259 -10.73 22.43 20.00
N THR A 260 -9.88 22.78 20.95
CA THR A 260 -9.18 24.07 20.94
C THR A 260 -7.94 24.04 20.07
N ALA A 261 -7.46 25.22 19.66
CA ALA A 261 -6.18 25.34 18.94
C ALA A 261 -5.00 24.75 19.74
N HIS A 262 -5.02 24.87 21.07
CA HIS A 262 -4.00 24.25 21.93
C HIS A 262 -4.01 22.72 21.82
N GLN A 263 -5.19 22.09 21.87
CA GLN A 263 -5.32 20.64 21.69
C GLN A 263 -4.84 20.19 20.30
N ALA A 264 -5.06 21.00 19.27
CA ALA A 264 -4.52 20.76 17.94
C ALA A 264 -2.99 20.81 17.90
N MET A 265 -2.36 21.77 18.59
CA MET A 265 -0.89 21.85 18.70
C MET A 265 -0.31 20.65 19.44
N CYS A 266 -0.95 20.14 20.50
CA CYS A 266 -0.53 18.91 21.17
C CYS A 266 -0.57 17.70 20.22
N LEU A 267 -1.56 17.64 19.33
CA LEU A 267 -1.67 16.57 18.35
C LEU A 267 -0.63 16.70 17.23
N LEU A 268 -0.29 17.92 16.79
CA LEU A 268 0.85 18.16 15.89
C LEU A 268 2.18 17.75 16.54
N ALA A 269 2.39 18.06 17.82
CA ALA A 269 3.57 17.61 18.55
C ALA A 269 3.66 16.07 18.60
N SER A 270 2.52 15.37 18.71
CA SER A 270 2.47 13.92 18.62
C SER A 270 2.89 13.40 17.24
N ALA A 271 2.54 14.10 16.15
CA ALA A 271 3.00 13.77 14.80
C ALA A 271 4.53 13.86 14.68
N VAL A 272 5.16 14.88 15.27
CA VAL A 272 6.62 15.01 15.33
C VAL A 272 7.23 13.85 16.13
N GLY A 273 6.61 13.45 17.25
CA GLY A 273 7.03 12.28 18.01
C GLY A 273 7.03 10.98 17.18
N PHE A 274 5.99 10.76 16.36
CA PHE A 274 5.95 9.61 15.44
C PHE A 274 6.95 9.73 14.29
N ALA A 275 7.24 10.93 13.79
CA ALA A 275 8.28 11.14 12.78
C ALA A 275 9.66 10.76 13.33
N VAL A 276 9.98 11.18 14.55
CA VAL A 276 11.21 10.75 15.24
C VAL A 276 11.21 9.24 15.44
N LEU A 277 10.11 8.66 15.92
CA LEU A 277 10.00 7.21 16.11
C LEU A 277 10.22 6.43 14.81
N MET A 278 9.67 6.88 13.69
CA MET A 278 9.83 6.29 12.36
C MET A 278 11.31 6.24 11.96
N VAL A 279 12.03 7.36 12.12
CA VAL A 279 13.49 7.43 11.86
C VAL A 279 14.26 6.51 12.83
N MET A 280 13.91 6.50 14.12
CA MET A 280 14.55 5.63 15.11
C MET A 280 14.38 4.15 14.79
N ILE A 281 13.17 3.73 14.36
CA ILE A 281 12.91 2.36 13.90
C ILE A 281 13.84 2.00 12.75
N SER A 282 14.01 2.90 11.79
CA SER A 282 14.84 2.66 10.62
C SER A 282 16.32 2.54 10.94
N LEU A 283 16.84 3.40 11.81
CA LEU A 283 18.25 3.43 12.19
C LEU A 283 18.63 2.30 13.17
N PHE A 284 17.78 1.99 14.15
CA PHE A 284 18.16 1.13 15.27
C PHE A 284 17.62 -0.30 15.18
N MET A 285 16.52 -0.55 14.44
CA MET A 285 16.04 -1.93 14.30
C MET A 285 16.83 -2.70 13.26
N SER A 286 17.42 -3.82 13.71
CA SER A 286 18.22 -4.71 12.87
C SER A 286 17.40 -5.42 11.80
N LYS A 287 18.07 -5.84 10.72
CA LYS A 287 17.45 -6.57 9.60
C LYS A 287 16.79 -7.90 10.02
N ARG A 288 17.17 -8.47 11.17
CA ARG A 288 16.57 -9.71 11.72
C ARG A 288 15.08 -9.56 12.00
N TRP A 289 14.61 -8.34 12.27
CA TRP A 289 13.20 -8.05 12.58
C TRP A 289 12.43 -7.52 11.35
N GLY A 290 12.80 -7.93 10.13
CA GLY A 290 12.32 -7.33 8.88
C GLY A 290 10.81 -7.01 8.84
N ARG A 291 9.95 -8.00 9.12
CA ARG A 291 8.48 -7.81 9.10
C ARG A 291 7.98 -6.88 10.20
N THR A 292 8.44 -7.07 11.44
CA THR A 292 8.06 -6.20 12.57
C THR A 292 8.54 -4.76 12.37
N LYS A 293 9.77 -4.59 11.87
CA LYS A 293 10.34 -3.29 11.51
C LYS A 293 9.46 -2.57 10.48
N MET A 294 9.12 -3.25 9.39
CA MET A 294 8.23 -2.72 8.35
C MET A 294 6.90 -2.24 8.94
N TRP A 295 6.26 -3.04 9.81
CA TRP A 295 4.97 -2.65 10.37
C TRP A 295 5.07 -1.50 11.37
N MET A 296 6.06 -1.49 12.26
CA MET A 296 6.25 -0.37 13.18
C MET A 296 6.50 0.94 12.41
N HIS A 297 7.25 0.85 11.31
CA HIS A 297 7.50 1.98 10.41
C HIS A 297 6.22 2.45 9.70
N MET A 298 5.45 1.54 9.10
CA MET A 298 4.17 1.85 8.45
C MET A 298 3.11 2.39 9.42
N VAL A 299 2.99 1.81 10.62
CA VAL A 299 2.08 2.30 11.67
C VAL A 299 2.47 3.71 12.09
N SER A 300 3.77 3.97 12.29
CA SER A 300 4.26 5.31 12.64
C SER A 300 3.94 6.32 11.54
N GLY A 301 4.18 5.97 10.27
CA GLY A 301 3.82 6.79 9.12
C GLY A 301 2.32 7.12 9.05
N ASN A 302 1.46 6.14 9.28
CA ASN A 302 0.02 6.35 9.33
C ASN A 302 -0.41 7.22 10.53
N CYS A 303 0.26 7.07 11.69
CA CYS A 303 0.03 7.94 12.85
C CYS A 303 0.39 9.40 12.57
N ILE A 304 1.52 9.68 11.89
CA ILE A 304 1.89 11.03 11.45
C ILE A 304 0.75 11.65 10.65
N SER A 305 0.26 10.89 9.66
CA SER A 305 -0.81 11.30 8.75
C SER A 305 -2.09 11.64 9.51
N PHE A 306 -2.56 10.75 10.38
CA PHE A 306 -3.79 10.97 11.14
C PHE A 306 -3.66 12.09 12.17
N CYS A 307 -2.52 12.22 12.85
CA CYS A 307 -2.28 13.32 13.77
C CYS A 307 -2.35 14.67 13.05
N ILE A 308 -1.68 14.82 11.91
CA ILE A 308 -1.72 16.06 11.11
C ILE A 308 -3.14 16.30 10.59
N LEU A 309 -3.82 15.28 10.06
CA LEU A 309 -5.19 15.41 9.54
C LEU A 309 -6.15 15.98 10.58
N TYR A 310 -6.21 15.34 11.76
CA TYR A 310 -7.13 15.77 12.80
C TYR A 310 -6.71 17.09 13.45
N ALA A 311 -5.41 17.36 13.58
CA ALA A 311 -4.94 18.63 14.10
C ALA A 311 -5.28 19.80 13.17
N MET A 312 -5.08 19.63 11.85
CA MET A 312 -5.46 20.63 10.86
C MET A 312 -6.97 20.83 10.81
N THR A 313 -7.75 19.75 10.96
CA THR A 313 -9.21 19.83 11.10
C THR A 313 -9.60 20.73 12.29
N TRP A 314 -8.98 20.50 13.45
CA TRP A 314 -9.24 21.28 14.67
C TRP A 314 -8.78 22.72 14.55
N LEU A 315 -7.65 23.00 13.89
CA LEU A 315 -7.17 24.36 13.65
C LEU A 315 -8.12 25.14 12.75
N ILE A 316 -8.62 24.53 11.67
CA ILE A 316 -9.58 25.17 10.78
C ILE A 316 -10.88 25.47 11.53
N MET A 317 -11.41 24.50 12.29
CA MET A 317 -12.60 24.73 13.11
C MET A 317 -12.38 25.84 14.15
N ALA A 318 -11.25 25.83 14.87
CA ALA A 318 -11.00 26.77 15.96
C ALA A 318 -10.61 28.18 15.51
N ARG A 319 -9.98 28.34 14.34
CA ARG A 319 -9.47 29.64 13.85
C ARG A 319 -10.33 30.28 12.78
N ILE A 320 -10.93 29.47 11.92
CA ILE A 320 -11.72 29.94 10.79
C ILE A 320 -13.22 29.83 11.10
N GLY A 321 -13.61 28.92 12.01
CA GLY A 321 -15.03 28.63 12.27
C GLY A 321 -15.71 27.91 11.10
N ALA A 322 -14.91 27.32 10.20
CA ALA A 322 -15.42 26.62 9.03
C ALA A 322 -15.79 25.17 9.36
N GLU A 323 -17.06 24.83 9.23
CA GLU A 323 -17.59 23.47 9.41
C GLU A 323 -18.23 22.94 8.10
N GLY A 324 -18.71 21.70 8.10
CA GLY A 324 -19.41 21.11 6.97
C GLY A 324 -18.56 20.95 5.70
N VAL A 325 -19.18 21.23 4.54
CA VAL A 325 -18.55 21.08 3.21
C VAL A 325 -17.39 22.04 3.04
N MET A 326 -17.56 23.31 3.42
CA MET A 326 -16.50 24.30 3.33
C MET A 326 -15.30 23.94 4.20
N GLY A 327 -15.51 23.60 5.47
CA GLY A 327 -14.40 23.28 6.38
C GLY A 327 -13.58 22.07 5.91
N THR A 328 -14.26 21.03 5.40
CA THR A 328 -13.59 19.84 4.86
C THR A 328 -12.91 20.08 3.52
N MET A 329 -13.47 20.93 2.65
CA MET A 329 -12.83 21.34 1.40
C MET A 329 -11.57 22.18 1.65
N LEU A 330 -11.68 23.17 2.55
CA LEU A 330 -10.55 24.00 2.95
C LEU A 330 -9.42 23.14 3.54
N LEU A 331 -9.77 22.18 4.40
CA LEU A 331 -8.82 21.19 4.92
C LEU A 331 -8.11 20.45 3.79
N ALA A 332 -8.85 19.90 2.81
CA ALA A 332 -8.30 19.16 1.70
C ALA A 332 -7.31 19.99 0.87
N LEU A 333 -7.68 21.24 0.54
CA LEU A 333 -6.82 22.16 -0.21
C LEU A 333 -5.57 22.54 0.60
N THR A 334 -5.73 22.98 1.86
CA THR A 334 -4.61 23.38 2.71
C THR A 334 -3.62 22.24 2.91
N VAL A 335 -4.12 21.05 3.26
CA VAL A 335 -3.28 19.86 3.43
C VAL A 335 -2.53 19.53 2.13
N THR A 336 -3.20 19.62 0.98
CA THR A 336 -2.56 19.34 -0.32
C THR A 336 -1.43 20.31 -0.61
N PHE A 337 -1.64 21.62 -0.45
CA PHE A 337 -0.59 22.61 -0.68
C PHE A 337 0.58 22.49 0.31
N VAL A 338 0.29 22.24 1.59
CA VAL A 338 1.32 22.02 2.61
C VAL A 338 2.13 20.76 2.29
N SER A 339 1.48 19.65 1.94
CA SER A 339 2.16 18.41 1.58
C SER A 339 2.99 18.54 0.31
N ILE A 340 2.53 19.27 -0.70
CA ILE A 340 3.35 19.59 -1.88
C ILE A 340 4.60 20.38 -1.47
N GLY A 341 4.45 21.41 -0.64
CA GLY A 341 5.59 22.16 -0.11
C GLY A 341 6.56 21.28 0.68
N GLN A 342 6.04 20.35 1.47
CA GLN A 342 6.85 19.37 2.22
C GLN A 342 7.61 18.42 1.29
N ILE A 343 7.02 17.98 0.18
CA ILE A 343 7.72 17.13 -0.79
C ILE A 343 8.96 17.85 -1.33
N PHE A 344 8.87 19.13 -1.71
CA PHE A 344 10.04 19.90 -2.16
C PHE A 344 11.10 20.07 -1.07
N VAL A 345 10.68 20.23 0.20
CA VAL A 345 11.62 20.34 1.32
C VAL A 345 12.32 18.99 1.55
N LEU A 346 11.58 17.88 1.53
CA LEU A 346 12.13 16.54 1.71
C LEU A 346 13.09 16.19 0.56
N ASP A 347 12.70 16.46 -0.68
CA ASP A 347 13.54 16.27 -1.87
C ASP A 347 14.85 17.07 -1.76
N TYR A 348 14.76 18.37 -1.44
CA TYR A 348 15.93 19.20 -1.21
C TYR A 348 16.84 18.66 -0.09
N LEU A 349 16.26 18.10 0.98
CA LEU A 349 17.03 17.52 2.08
C LEU A 349 17.71 16.21 1.70
N ALA A 350 17.08 15.40 0.83
CA ALA A 350 17.65 14.14 0.34
C ALA A 350 18.78 14.37 -0.68
N ASP A 351 18.74 15.48 -1.41
CA ASP A 351 19.77 15.85 -2.39
C ASP A 351 21.00 16.53 -1.76
N MET A 352 21.03 16.75 -0.44
CA MET A 352 22.18 17.39 0.22
C MET A 352 23.36 16.41 0.30
N ASP A 353 24.56 16.85 -0.10
CA ASP A 353 25.79 16.01 -0.03
C ASP A 353 26.11 15.46 1.38
N CYS A 354 25.51 16.03 2.43
CA CYS A 354 25.70 15.60 3.81
C CYS A 354 24.77 14.46 4.25
N THR A 355 23.71 14.15 3.49
CA THR A 355 22.84 13.00 3.74
C THR A 355 23.43 11.79 3.01
N GLY A 356 23.56 10.67 3.73
CA GLY A 356 23.97 9.41 3.11
C GLY A 356 22.74 8.66 2.57
N GLU A 357 22.95 7.68 1.69
CA GLU A 357 21.86 6.91 1.04
C GLU A 357 20.79 6.35 2.01
N ALA A 358 21.19 6.02 3.24
CA ALA A 358 20.27 5.56 4.27
C ALA A 358 19.34 6.67 4.77
N ALA A 359 19.86 7.88 4.95
CA ALA A 359 19.06 9.05 5.33
C ALA A 359 18.12 9.44 4.19
N ASP A 360 18.59 9.43 2.94
CA ASP A 360 17.77 9.80 1.77
C ASP A 360 16.57 8.87 1.64
N LYS A 361 16.78 7.56 1.77
CA LYS A 361 15.68 6.57 1.77
C LYS A 361 14.64 6.82 2.86
N GLU A 362 15.07 7.25 4.05
CA GLU A 362 14.14 7.58 5.13
C GLU A 362 13.41 8.89 4.90
N ILE A 363 14.07 9.90 4.33
CA ILE A 363 13.45 11.16 3.92
C ILE A 363 12.37 10.89 2.87
N GLN A 364 12.67 10.07 1.87
CA GLN A 364 11.72 9.64 0.83
C GLN A 364 10.55 8.84 1.41
N ALA A 365 10.77 8.09 2.49
CA ALA A 365 9.69 7.33 3.13
C ALA A 365 8.58 8.20 3.74
N PHE A 366 8.83 9.49 4.00
CA PHE A 366 7.81 10.44 4.47
C PHE A 366 6.77 10.80 3.40
N VAL A 367 7.03 10.56 2.11
CA VAL A 367 6.09 10.84 1.01
C VAL A 367 4.82 9.98 1.14
N GLN A 368 4.94 8.74 1.62
CA GLN A 368 3.81 7.83 1.75
C GLN A 368 2.79 8.32 2.81
N PRO A 369 3.20 8.72 4.03
CA PRO A 369 2.33 9.43 4.98
C PRO A 369 1.63 10.66 4.39
N LEU A 370 2.34 11.51 3.65
CA LEU A 370 1.73 12.70 3.03
C LEU A 370 0.63 12.32 2.03
N SER A 371 0.86 11.26 1.26
CA SER A 371 -0.14 10.72 0.33
C SER A 371 -1.40 10.22 1.05
N LEU A 372 -1.23 9.55 2.19
CA LEU A 372 -2.34 9.09 3.02
C LEU A 372 -3.14 10.28 3.58
N LEU A 373 -2.44 11.27 4.12
CA LEU A 373 -2.99 12.50 4.67
C LEU A 373 -3.86 13.24 3.62
N ILE A 374 -3.33 13.44 2.40
CA ILE A 374 -4.07 14.08 1.29
C ILE A 374 -5.33 13.26 0.96
N GLY A 375 -5.20 11.95 0.76
CA GLY A 375 -6.32 11.08 0.40
C GLY A 375 -7.46 11.11 1.41
N PHE A 376 -7.15 11.09 2.71
CA PHE A 376 -8.16 11.16 3.77
C PHE A 376 -8.79 12.55 3.93
N ALA A 377 -8.06 13.63 3.67
CA ALA A 377 -8.62 14.98 3.68
C ALA A 377 -9.69 15.13 2.58
N TRP A 378 -9.38 14.68 1.36
CA TRP A 378 -10.35 14.67 0.25
C TRP A 378 -11.53 13.73 0.51
N LYS A 379 -11.32 12.56 1.13
CA LYS A 379 -12.43 11.69 1.58
C LYS A 379 -13.47 12.47 2.39
N GLY A 380 -13.02 13.30 3.34
CA GLY A 380 -13.90 14.13 4.18
C GLY A 380 -14.73 15.12 3.35
N ALA A 381 -14.07 15.84 2.43
CA ALA A 381 -14.71 16.83 1.57
C ALA A 381 -15.81 16.22 0.68
N PHE A 382 -15.54 15.08 0.07
CA PHE A 382 -16.51 14.37 -0.77
C PHE A 382 -17.66 13.78 0.05
N ALA A 383 -17.38 13.20 1.23
CA ALA A 383 -18.43 12.66 2.11
C ALA A 383 -19.40 13.76 2.57
N ALA A 384 -18.88 14.93 2.92
CA ALA A 384 -19.71 16.09 3.28
C ALA A 384 -20.57 16.55 2.10
N SER A 385 -19.96 16.70 0.92
CA SER A 385 -20.65 17.13 -0.31
C SER A 385 -21.79 16.16 -0.68
N LEU A 386 -21.53 14.86 -0.64
CA LEU A 386 -22.51 13.83 -0.97
C LEU A 386 -23.68 13.81 0.04
N THR A 387 -23.39 13.97 1.32
CA THR A 387 -24.43 14.08 2.36
C THR A 387 -25.34 15.29 2.09
N GLN A 388 -24.76 16.41 1.66
CA GLN A 388 -25.53 17.62 1.32
C GLN A 388 -26.39 17.43 0.06
N VAL A 389 -25.84 16.81 -0.99
CA VAL A 389 -26.57 16.51 -2.24
C VAL A 389 -27.72 15.53 -1.97
N ALA A 390 -27.44 14.41 -1.30
CA ALA A 390 -28.42 13.39 -0.98
C ALA A 390 -29.50 13.90 0.01
N GLY A 391 -29.14 14.81 0.91
CA GLY A 391 -30.09 15.41 1.85
C GLY A 391 -31.10 16.36 1.19
N LYS A 392 -30.72 17.04 0.11
CA LYS A 392 -31.61 17.95 -0.62
C LYS A 392 -32.57 17.22 -1.57
N GLN A 393 -32.17 16.07 -2.11
CA GLN A 393 -32.97 15.30 -3.07
C GLN A 393 -33.47 14.01 -2.40
N GLN A 394 -34.68 14.03 -1.83
CA GLN A 394 -35.26 12.87 -1.13
C GLN A 394 -35.86 11.79 -2.08
N VAL A 395 -35.31 11.61 -3.27
CA VAL A 395 -35.85 10.65 -4.26
C VAL A 395 -35.65 9.19 -3.82
N LEU A 396 -34.54 8.91 -3.13
CA LEU A 396 -34.13 7.59 -2.64
C LEU A 396 -33.52 7.73 -1.24
N PRO A 397 -33.50 6.66 -0.42
CA PRO A 397 -32.79 6.69 0.86
C PRO A 397 -31.31 7.08 0.67
N VAL A 398 -30.79 7.93 1.56
CA VAL A 398 -29.42 8.47 1.50
C VAL A 398 -28.35 7.39 1.29
N PRO A 399 -28.39 6.20 1.94
CA PRO A 399 -27.42 5.14 1.70
C PRO A 399 -27.43 4.60 0.27
N VAL A 400 -28.61 4.52 -0.35
CA VAL A 400 -28.79 4.05 -1.73
C VAL A 400 -28.22 5.08 -2.71
N MET A 401 -28.56 6.36 -2.54
CA MET A 401 -27.98 7.44 -3.36
C MET A 401 -26.46 7.49 -3.23
N THR A 402 -25.96 7.33 -2.01
CA THR A 402 -24.53 7.34 -1.72
C THR A 402 -23.81 6.22 -2.47
N LEU A 403 -24.40 5.02 -2.52
CA LEU A 403 -23.88 3.90 -3.30
C LEU A 403 -23.92 4.14 -4.81
N ILE A 404 -25.02 4.69 -5.34
CA ILE A 404 -25.13 5.00 -6.76
C ILE A 404 -24.06 6.01 -7.18
N VAL A 405 -23.90 7.10 -6.43
CA VAL A 405 -22.87 8.11 -6.72
C VAL A 405 -21.47 7.51 -6.60
N ALA A 406 -21.22 6.68 -5.59
CA ALA A 406 -19.93 6.02 -5.43
C ALA A 406 -19.58 5.10 -6.61
N VAL A 407 -20.55 4.34 -7.12
CA VAL A 407 -20.37 3.50 -8.31
C VAL A 407 -20.13 4.36 -9.55
N LEU A 408 -20.91 5.43 -9.76
CA LEU A 408 -20.72 6.33 -10.91
C LEU A 408 -19.33 6.97 -10.91
N ILE A 409 -18.88 7.47 -9.77
CA ILE A 409 -17.52 8.02 -9.62
C ILE A 409 -16.48 6.92 -9.86
N GLY A 410 -16.67 5.72 -9.29
CA GLY A 410 -15.76 4.59 -9.49
C GLY A 410 -15.60 4.18 -10.95
N VAL A 411 -16.70 4.11 -11.70
CA VAL A 411 -16.72 3.77 -13.13
C VAL A 411 -15.96 4.78 -13.99
N VAL A 412 -15.92 6.05 -13.58
CA VAL A 412 -15.16 7.09 -14.29
C VAL A 412 -13.70 7.11 -13.85
N VAL A 413 -13.44 7.11 -12.54
CA VAL A 413 -12.12 7.37 -11.97
C VAL A 413 -11.21 6.15 -12.05
N VAL A 414 -11.71 4.94 -11.74
CA VAL A 414 -10.87 3.74 -11.65
C VAL A 414 -10.27 3.36 -13.02
N PRO A 415 -11.02 3.35 -14.14
CA PRO A 415 -10.43 3.04 -15.45
C PRO A 415 -9.38 4.07 -15.88
N ALA A 416 -9.65 5.37 -15.68
CA ALA A 416 -8.70 6.43 -16.01
C ALA A 416 -7.40 6.28 -15.21
N TRP A 417 -7.51 6.04 -13.90
CA TRP A 417 -6.35 5.75 -13.06
C TRP A 417 -5.58 4.51 -13.53
N ARG A 418 -6.29 3.40 -13.77
CA ARG A 418 -5.69 2.13 -14.19
C ARG A 418 -4.98 2.24 -15.54
N TRP A 419 -5.50 3.01 -16.49
CA TRP A 419 -4.91 3.09 -17.83
C TRP A 419 -3.79 4.13 -17.94
N PHE A 420 -3.91 5.27 -17.26
CA PHE A 420 -2.99 6.39 -17.48
C PHE A 420 -2.01 6.64 -16.34
N ILE A 421 -2.39 6.33 -15.10
CA ILE A 421 -1.60 6.68 -13.91
C ILE A 421 -0.85 5.47 -13.39
N LEU A 422 -1.54 4.34 -13.25
CA LEU A 422 -0.97 3.14 -12.65
C LEU A 422 0.27 2.61 -13.41
N PRO A 423 0.31 2.56 -14.76
CA PRO A 423 1.50 2.10 -15.47
C PRO A 423 2.73 2.97 -15.21
N VAL A 424 2.56 4.30 -15.11
CA VAL A 424 3.64 5.24 -14.83
C VAL A 424 4.23 4.99 -13.43
N VAL A 425 3.35 4.76 -12.44
CA VAL A 425 3.75 4.45 -11.06
C VAL A 425 4.42 3.08 -10.95
N MET A 426 3.98 2.11 -11.75
CA MET A 426 4.45 0.73 -11.70
C MET A 426 5.61 0.40 -12.64
N GLU A 427 6.18 1.37 -13.37
CA GLU A 427 7.17 1.10 -14.42
C GLU A 427 8.33 0.21 -13.92
N GLY A 428 8.79 0.40 -12.68
CA GLY A 428 9.81 -0.45 -12.07
C GLY A 428 9.35 -1.91 -11.89
N GLU A 429 8.16 -2.13 -11.34
CA GLU A 429 7.60 -3.48 -11.17
C GLU A 429 7.29 -4.14 -12.53
N LEU A 430 6.85 -3.37 -13.53
CA LEU A 430 6.60 -3.86 -14.89
C LEU A 430 7.89 -4.26 -15.60
N ALA A 431 8.97 -3.48 -15.43
CA ALA A 431 10.27 -3.84 -15.96
C ALA A 431 10.80 -5.15 -15.37
N HIS A 432 10.50 -5.44 -14.09
CA HIS A 432 10.80 -6.74 -13.48
C HIS A 432 9.93 -7.87 -14.04
N ALA A 433 8.62 -7.63 -14.20
CA ALA A 433 7.69 -8.59 -14.79
C ALA A 433 8.11 -8.97 -16.23
N ARG A 434 8.52 -8.00 -17.05
CA ARG A 434 9.05 -8.22 -18.41
C ARG A 434 10.25 -9.16 -18.44
N LYS A 435 11.19 -8.97 -17.51
CA LYS A 435 12.39 -9.82 -17.41
C LYS A 435 12.03 -11.26 -17.03
N GLN A 436 11.06 -11.41 -16.13
CA GLN A 436 10.59 -12.72 -15.68
C GLN A 436 9.83 -13.46 -16.80
N ASP A 437 8.98 -12.76 -17.55
CA ASP A 437 8.24 -13.29 -18.69
C ASP A 437 9.18 -13.74 -19.82
N SER A 438 10.18 -12.93 -20.16
CA SER A 438 11.22 -13.31 -21.14
C SER A 438 11.97 -14.57 -20.73
N HIS A 439 12.30 -14.71 -19.44
CA HIS A 439 12.98 -15.90 -18.95
C HIS A 439 12.07 -17.14 -18.98
N LEU A 440 10.77 -16.96 -18.75
CA LEU A 440 9.78 -18.03 -18.85
C LEU A 440 9.64 -18.53 -20.29
N LEU A 441 9.53 -17.60 -21.26
CA LEU A 441 9.49 -17.92 -22.69
C LEU A 441 10.74 -18.68 -23.13
N ASP A 442 11.93 -18.23 -22.72
CA ASP A 442 13.19 -18.92 -23.01
C ASP A 442 13.21 -20.36 -22.46
N ILE A 443 12.61 -20.62 -21.31
CA ILE A 443 12.49 -21.98 -20.74
C ILE A 443 11.51 -22.83 -21.55
N MET A 444 10.36 -22.26 -21.92
CA MET A 444 9.34 -22.96 -22.69
C MET A 444 9.86 -23.34 -24.07
N ASP A 445 10.53 -22.43 -24.77
CA ASP A 445 11.14 -22.68 -26.08
C ASP A 445 12.18 -23.80 -25.99
N ARG A 446 13.02 -23.81 -24.93
CA ARG A 446 14.00 -24.88 -24.70
C ARG A 446 13.36 -26.23 -24.36
N ALA A 447 12.26 -26.24 -23.62
CA ALA A 447 11.52 -27.45 -23.30
C ALA A 447 10.88 -28.04 -24.57
N GLU A 448 10.26 -27.19 -25.40
CA GLU A 448 9.69 -27.60 -26.69
C GLU A 448 10.78 -28.10 -27.64
N GLU A 449 11.96 -27.47 -27.68
CA GLU A 449 13.11 -27.96 -28.43
C GLU A 449 13.63 -29.31 -27.92
N ALA A 450 13.59 -29.55 -26.61
CA ALA A 450 13.99 -30.83 -26.02
C ALA A 450 12.98 -31.96 -26.27
N GLU A 451 11.69 -31.63 -26.44
CA GLU A 451 10.64 -32.59 -26.78
C GLU A 451 10.57 -32.94 -28.27
N LYS A 452 11.18 -32.15 -29.15
CA LYS A 452 11.29 -32.51 -30.57
C LYS A 452 11.98 -33.88 -30.68
N PRO A 453 11.37 -34.88 -31.35
CA PRO A 453 11.93 -36.22 -31.44
C PRO A 453 13.38 -36.16 -31.93
N ILE A 454 14.25 -36.96 -31.33
CA ILE A 454 15.60 -37.23 -31.85
C ILE A 454 15.45 -38.04 -33.15
N GLU A 455 14.77 -37.50 -34.16
CA GLU A 455 14.69 -38.09 -35.48
C GLU A 455 16.02 -37.83 -36.19
N LYS A 456 16.85 -38.87 -36.17
CA LYS A 456 18.01 -39.06 -37.05
C LYS A 456 19.10 -37.99 -36.95
N ARG A 457 19.73 -37.85 -35.78
CA ARG A 457 21.21 -37.81 -35.79
C ARG A 457 21.72 -39.23 -36.02
N VAL A 458 21.52 -39.73 -37.24
CA VAL A 458 22.35 -40.81 -37.77
C VAL A 458 23.73 -40.18 -37.89
N HIS A 459 24.53 -40.31 -36.85
CA HIS A 459 25.96 -40.10 -37.00
C HIS A 459 26.40 -41.03 -38.14
N PRO A 460 26.98 -40.51 -39.24
CA PRO A 460 27.70 -41.38 -40.16
C PRO A 460 28.69 -42.17 -39.30
N GLU A 461 28.72 -43.49 -39.51
CA GLU A 461 29.68 -44.39 -38.91
C GLU A 461 31.05 -43.70 -38.87
N PRO A 462 31.69 -43.60 -37.69
CA PRO A 462 33.02 -43.00 -37.64
C PRO A 462 33.93 -43.90 -38.49
N GLU A 463 34.39 -43.36 -39.62
CA GLU A 463 35.46 -43.98 -40.38
C GLU A 463 36.60 -44.30 -39.41
N ALA A 464 36.98 -45.57 -39.36
CA ALA A 464 37.88 -46.17 -38.39
C ALA A 464 39.36 -45.68 -38.47
N GLY A 465 39.62 -44.45 -38.94
CA GLY A 465 40.95 -43.93 -39.23
C GLY A 465 41.39 -42.67 -38.47
N ALA A 466 40.50 -41.94 -37.79
CA ALA A 466 40.83 -40.58 -37.31
C ALA A 466 41.24 -40.46 -35.82
N LEU A 467 41.50 -41.58 -35.13
CA LEU A 467 41.86 -41.59 -33.70
C LEU A 467 43.38 -41.66 -33.46
N ARG A 468 44.15 -40.78 -34.11
CA ARG A 468 45.55 -40.47 -33.72
C ARG A 468 45.95 -39.05 -34.13
N GLN A 469 45.50 -38.05 -33.38
CA GLN A 469 46.31 -36.84 -33.21
C GLN A 469 46.45 -36.55 -31.71
N PRO A 470 47.68 -36.37 -31.21
CA PRO A 470 47.89 -35.95 -29.83
C PRO A 470 47.43 -34.51 -29.67
N LEU A 471 46.61 -34.28 -28.66
CA LEU A 471 46.17 -32.97 -28.20
C LEU A 471 47.33 -32.25 -27.50
N LEU A 472 48.35 -31.84 -28.26
CA LEU A 472 49.53 -31.15 -27.73
C LEU A 472 50.16 -30.30 -28.83
N THR A 473 49.72 -29.04 -28.90
CA THR A 473 50.51 -27.82 -29.16
C THR A 473 49.53 -26.68 -29.45
N LEU A 474 48.94 -26.11 -28.39
CA LEU A 474 48.47 -24.74 -28.45
C LEU A 474 49.72 -23.86 -28.38
N ASP A 475 50.03 -23.21 -29.50
CA ASP A 475 51.18 -22.33 -29.64
C ASP A 475 51.08 -21.14 -28.67
N ARG A 476 52.22 -20.79 -28.07
CA ARG A 476 52.32 -19.82 -26.97
C ARG A 476 52.21 -18.37 -27.46
N THR A 477 52.33 -18.17 -28.76
CA THR A 477 52.39 -16.87 -29.45
C THR A 477 51.00 -16.26 -29.75
N ASP A 478 49.94 -17.08 -29.84
CA ASP A 478 48.56 -16.59 -29.97
C ASP A 478 47.93 -16.18 -28.62
N MET A 479 48.58 -16.52 -27.49
CA MET A 479 48.10 -16.22 -26.14
C MET A 479 48.40 -14.80 -25.65
N GLU A 480 49.34 -14.07 -26.26
CA GLU A 480 49.76 -12.74 -25.77
C GLU A 480 48.97 -11.56 -26.37
N LYS A 481 48.09 -11.80 -27.36
CA LYS A 481 47.33 -10.74 -28.04
C LYS A 481 45.83 -10.67 -27.70
N GLY A 482 45.29 -11.63 -26.96
CA GLY A 482 43.91 -11.64 -26.47
C GLY A 482 43.84 -11.34 -24.98
N GLY A 483 43.33 -10.17 -24.60
CA GLY A 483 43.39 -9.60 -23.26
C GLY A 483 43.01 -10.54 -22.09
N GLY A 484 43.69 -10.34 -20.95
CA GLY A 484 43.64 -11.17 -19.74
C GLY A 484 42.29 -11.33 -19.03
N VAL A 485 41.17 -10.93 -19.63
CA VAL A 485 39.81 -11.13 -19.11
C VAL A 485 39.33 -12.57 -19.33
N THR A 486 39.84 -13.27 -20.35
CA THR A 486 39.34 -14.60 -20.72
C THR A 486 39.83 -15.72 -19.79
N TYR A 487 41.07 -15.64 -19.30
CA TYR A 487 41.64 -16.65 -18.39
C TYR A 487 41.05 -16.57 -16.97
N ALA A 488 40.81 -15.35 -16.46
CA ALA A 488 40.17 -15.18 -15.16
C ALA A 488 38.73 -15.74 -15.17
N ASN A 489 38.02 -15.63 -16.30
CA ASN A 489 36.68 -16.17 -16.46
C ASN A 489 36.69 -17.69 -16.64
N LEU A 490 37.65 -18.25 -17.39
CA LEU A 490 37.82 -19.71 -17.53
C LEU A 490 38.22 -20.38 -16.22
N ALA A 491 39.12 -19.77 -15.44
CA ALA A 491 39.47 -20.26 -14.10
C ALA A 491 38.29 -20.19 -13.12
N LYS A 492 37.50 -19.10 -13.16
CA LYS A 492 36.25 -19.01 -12.37
C LYS A 492 35.22 -20.06 -12.78
N LEU A 493 35.12 -20.36 -14.08
CA LEU A 493 34.21 -21.41 -14.59
C LEU A 493 34.67 -22.80 -14.18
N SER A 494 35.98 -23.10 -14.19
CA SER A 494 36.47 -24.42 -13.76
C SER A 494 36.25 -24.64 -12.26
N VAL A 495 36.48 -23.61 -11.43
CA VAL A 495 36.22 -23.67 -9.98
C VAL A 495 34.73 -23.87 -9.71
N ARG A 496 33.86 -23.14 -10.43
CA ARG A 496 32.40 -23.28 -10.29
C ARG A 496 31.91 -24.67 -10.72
N ASN A 497 32.51 -25.28 -11.74
CA ASN A 497 32.20 -26.65 -12.14
C ASN A 497 32.62 -27.67 -11.08
N GLU A 498 33.79 -27.51 -10.46
CA GLU A 498 34.24 -28.41 -9.39
C GLU A 498 33.35 -28.33 -8.13
N GLU A 499 32.88 -27.13 -7.79
CA GLU A 499 31.90 -26.92 -6.71
C GLU A 499 30.56 -27.58 -7.03
N LEU A 500 30.07 -27.45 -8.27
CA LEU A 500 28.84 -28.10 -8.72
C LEU A 500 28.96 -29.63 -8.68
N GLU A 501 30.08 -30.20 -9.11
CA GLU A 501 30.30 -31.64 -9.01
C GLU A 501 30.36 -32.14 -7.56
N LYS A 502 30.96 -31.36 -6.65
CA LYS A 502 30.96 -31.68 -5.21
C LYS A 502 29.54 -31.63 -4.64
N ARG A 503 28.74 -30.64 -5.05
CA ARG A 503 27.34 -30.51 -4.61
C ARG A 503 26.47 -31.65 -5.14
N ASN A 504 26.65 -32.05 -6.39
CA ASN A 504 25.94 -33.19 -6.99
C ASN A 504 26.29 -34.50 -6.27
N ARG A 505 27.59 -34.78 -6.03
CA ARG A 505 28.01 -35.96 -5.26
C ARG A 505 27.41 -36.00 -3.85
N ARG A 506 27.29 -34.84 -3.19
CA ARG A 506 26.64 -34.74 -1.88
C ARG A 506 25.15 -35.07 -1.96
N LEU A 507 24.42 -34.50 -2.92
CA LEU A 507 23.00 -34.78 -3.13
C LEU A 507 22.74 -36.25 -3.47
N GLU A 508 23.58 -36.87 -4.31
CA GLU A 508 23.51 -38.30 -4.61
C GLU A 508 23.69 -39.15 -3.34
N SER A 509 24.61 -38.76 -2.44
CA SER A 509 24.80 -39.46 -1.17
C SER A 509 23.62 -39.30 -0.20
N GLU A 510 23.00 -38.12 -0.15
CA GLU A 510 21.82 -37.85 0.68
C GLU A 510 20.59 -38.60 0.16
N LEU A 511 20.38 -38.65 -1.16
CA LEU A 511 19.34 -39.46 -1.80
C LEU A 511 19.53 -40.96 -1.56
N ALA A 512 20.77 -41.46 -1.65
CA ALA A 512 21.07 -42.86 -1.36
C ALA A 512 20.79 -43.21 0.12
N MET A 513 21.04 -42.29 1.05
CA MET A 513 20.73 -42.46 2.47
C MET A 513 19.21 -42.51 2.71
N LEU A 514 18.45 -41.56 2.16
CA LEU A 514 16.99 -41.54 2.21
C LEU A 514 16.36 -42.80 1.61
N ALA A 515 16.86 -43.26 0.46
CA ALA A 515 16.39 -44.49 -0.17
C ALA A 515 16.69 -45.76 0.67
N LYS A 516 17.71 -45.71 1.53
CA LYS A 516 18.02 -46.78 2.48
C LYS A 516 17.09 -46.72 3.70
N GLU A 517 16.82 -45.53 4.22
CA GLU A 517 15.87 -45.33 5.33
C GLU A 517 14.45 -45.75 4.95
N LEU A 518 13.99 -45.34 3.75
CA LEU A 518 12.68 -45.76 3.21
C LEU A 518 12.56 -47.29 3.09
N ARG A 519 13.62 -47.97 2.63
CA ARG A 519 13.66 -49.44 2.57
C ARG A 519 13.60 -50.10 3.94
N ASN A 520 14.29 -49.55 4.93
CA ASN A 520 14.23 -50.02 6.31
C ASN A 520 12.84 -49.80 6.91
N PHE A 521 12.20 -48.67 6.61
CA PHE A 521 10.84 -48.39 7.07
C PHE A 521 9.82 -49.36 6.46
N THR A 522 9.97 -49.67 5.16
CA THR A 522 9.10 -50.66 4.49
C THR A 522 9.32 -52.08 4.98
N SER A 523 10.53 -52.48 5.39
CA SER A 523 10.77 -53.80 5.96
C SER A 523 10.19 -53.94 7.37
N VAL A 524 10.22 -52.89 8.20
CA VAL A 524 9.55 -52.86 9.51
C VAL A 524 8.04 -52.99 9.36
N LEU A 525 7.42 -52.26 8.41
CA LEU A 525 5.99 -52.36 8.16
C LEU A 525 5.55 -53.74 7.67
N ARG A 526 6.38 -54.44 6.87
CA ARG A 526 6.10 -55.81 6.43
C ARG A 526 6.33 -56.88 7.51
N GLY A 527 7.14 -56.61 8.52
CA GLY A 527 7.36 -57.54 9.64
C GLY A 527 6.32 -57.44 10.76
N SER A 528 5.39 -56.48 10.66
CA SER A 528 4.37 -56.18 11.67
C SER A 528 2.96 -56.63 11.28
N ALA A 529 2.82 -57.22 10.09
CA ALA A 529 1.61 -57.83 9.54
C ALA A 529 1.84 -59.34 9.40
#